data_AF-A0A1Q6KEY2-F1
#
_entry.id   AF-A0A1Q6KEY2-F1
#
_cell.length_a   1.000
_cell.length_b   1.000
_cell.length_c   1.000
_cell.angle_alpha   90.00
_cell.angle_beta   90.00
_cell.angle_gamma   90.00
#
_symmetry.space_group_name_H-M   'P 1'
#
loop_
_entity.id
_entity.type
_entity.pdbx_description
1 polymer ?
#
loop_
_entity_poly.entity_id
_entity_poly.type
_entity_poly.pdbx_seq_one_letter_code
_entity_poly.pdbx_strand_id
1 'polypeptide(L)'
;MKGKDIIKLEYVEKGVVYQGEIDKSNFVNQMEHMVKWYSDCNENASRLCTLLPSIEYIRINQDIIDTQTNPFIEYHTIGDDTPKCLKFKHRYTIIWSFFVHQCEEAKQNSK
;
A
#
# COMPACT_ATOMS: atom_id res chain seq x y z
N MET A 1 -1.16 19.18 -18.73
CA MET A 1 -1.65 17.81 -18.48
C MET A 1 -0.98 17.34 -17.21
N LYS A 2 -1.67 17.27 -16.07
CA LYS A 2 -1.08 16.68 -14.87
C LYS A 2 -0.92 15.19 -15.17
N GLY A 3 0.31 14.68 -15.15
CA GLY A 3 0.55 13.24 -15.25
C GLY A 3 -0.29 12.52 -14.20
N LYS A 4 -0.76 11.30 -14.51
CA LYS A 4 -1.48 10.49 -13.52
C LYS A 4 -0.59 10.38 -12.28
N ASP A 5 -1.13 10.75 -11.12
CA ASP A 5 -0.43 10.66 -9.84
C ASP A 5 -0.54 9.22 -9.34
N ILE A 6 0.47 8.42 -9.67
CA ILE A 6 0.48 6.97 -9.50
C ILE A 6 1.52 6.58 -8.46
N ILE A 7 1.21 5.56 -7.67
CA ILE A 7 2.19 4.79 -6.91
C ILE A 7 2.46 3.51 -7.68
N LYS A 8 3.73 3.23 -8.00
CA LYS A 8 4.13 1.95 -8.58
C LYS A 8 4.01 0.86 -7.53
N LEU A 9 3.40 -0.25 -7.89
CA LEU A 9 3.26 -1.43 -7.03
C LEU A 9 4.09 -2.57 -7.59
N GLU A 10 4.95 -3.15 -6.75
CA GLU A 10 5.57 -4.43 -6.99
C GLU A 10 5.03 -5.47 -6.00
N TYR A 11 4.46 -6.54 -6.52
CA TYR A 11 3.97 -7.65 -5.72
C TYR A 11 4.79 -8.91 -6.00
N VAL A 12 5.25 -9.59 -4.94
CA VAL A 12 6.00 -10.85 -5.05
C VAL A 12 5.22 -11.97 -4.35
N GLU A 13 4.95 -13.04 -5.08
CA GLU A 13 4.32 -14.26 -4.55
C GLU A 13 4.96 -15.49 -5.18
N LYS A 14 5.42 -16.42 -4.35
CA LYS A 14 6.09 -17.67 -4.75
C LYS A 14 7.27 -17.41 -5.69
N GLY A 15 8.05 -16.36 -5.40
CA GLY A 15 9.18 -15.92 -6.21
C GLY A 15 8.83 -15.28 -7.56
N VAL A 16 7.55 -15.10 -7.90
CA VAL A 16 7.10 -14.41 -9.12
C VAL A 16 6.85 -12.94 -8.80
N VAL A 17 7.33 -12.05 -9.68
CA VAL A 17 7.15 -10.59 -9.56
C VAL A 17 6.03 -10.12 -10.48
N TYR A 18 5.07 -9.39 -9.92
CA TYR A 18 3.95 -8.76 -10.59
C TYR A 18 4.05 -7.24 -10.43
N GLN A 19 3.70 -6.50 -11.47
CA GLN A 19 3.75 -5.04 -11.46
C GLN A 19 2.33 -4.48 -11.56
N GLY A 20 2.06 -3.40 -10.82
CA GLY A 20 0.78 -2.72 -10.78
C GLY A 20 0.93 -1.21 -10.57
N GLU A 21 -0.19 -0.53 -10.65
CA GLU A 21 -0.28 0.92 -10.48
C GLU A 21 -1.45 1.23 -9.57
N ILE A 22 -1.22 2.02 -8.52
CA ILE A 22 -2.25 2.49 -7.60
C ILE A 22 -2.50 3.98 -7.87
N ASP A 23 -3.76 4.36 -8.09
CA ASP A 23 -4.14 5.78 -8.16
C ASP A 23 -3.96 6.44 -6.79
N LYS A 24 -2.95 7.31 -6.67
CA LYS A 24 -2.57 7.94 -5.40
C LYS A 24 -3.67 8.85 -4.87
N SER A 25 -4.29 9.63 -5.76
CA SER A 25 -5.34 10.58 -5.37
C SER A 25 -6.57 9.86 -4.83
N ASN A 26 -6.96 8.76 -5.49
CA ASN A 26 -8.04 7.91 -5.00
C ASN A 26 -7.67 7.26 -3.65
N PHE A 27 -6.45 6.75 -3.51
CA PHE A 27 -6.03 6.10 -2.28
C PHE A 27 -6.00 7.06 -1.08
N VAL A 28 -5.45 8.28 -1.27
CA VAL A 28 -5.49 9.33 -0.23
C VAL A 28 -6.93 9.64 0.17
N ASN A 29 -7.81 9.84 -0.80
CA ASN A 29 -9.22 10.13 -0.55
C ASN A 29 -9.91 9.02 0.27
N GLN A 30 -9.67 7.75 -0.07
CA GLN A 30 -10.19 6.62 0.70
C GLN A 30 -9.69 6.61 2.15
N MET A 31 -8.39 6.90 2.38
CA MET A 31 -7.84 6.97 3.72
C MET A 31 -8.42 8.13 4.53
N GLU A 32 -8.59 9.31 3.93
CA GLU A 32 -9.25 10.46 4.56
C GLU A 32 -10.69 10.14 4.99
N HIS A 33 -11.44 9.43 4.14
CA HIS A 33 -12.78 8.96 4.50
C HIS A 33 -12.77 7.95 5.66
N MET A 34 -11.82 7.00 5.67
CA MET A 34 -11.68 6.05 6.77
C MET A 34 -11.36 6.75 8.08
N VAL A 35 -10.49 7.78 8.06
CA VAL A 35 -10.18 8.59 9.23
C VAL A 35 -11.43 9.31 9.75
N LYS A 36 -12.22 9.89 8.83
CA LYS A 36 -13.44 10.62 9.18
C LYS A 36 -14.56 9.73 9.72
N TRP A 37 -14.76 8.55 9.13
CA TRP A 37 -15.85 7.65 9.52
C TRP A 37 -15.58 6.90 10.82
N TYR A 38 -14.31 6.63 11.13
CA TYR A 38 -13.92 5.79 12.25
C TYR A 38 -12.88 6.50 13.13
N SER A 39 -13.22 7.68 13.67
CA SER A 39 -12.28 8.58 14.38
C SER A 39 -11.44 7.90 15.47
N ASP A 40 -12.01 6.91 16.15
CA ASP A 40 -11.41 6.32 17.36
C ASP A 40 -10.62 5.03 17.09
N CYS A 41 -10.59 4.55 15.83
CA CYS A 41 -10.00 3.25 15.49
C CYS A 41 -9.39 3.17 14.07
N ASN A 42 -8.72 4.24 13.63
CA ASN A 42 -8.20 4.37 12.26
C ASN A 42 -6.69 4.62 12.14
N GLU A 43 -5.88 4.33 13.17
CA GLU A 43 -4.48 4.77 13.23
C GLU A 43 -3.66 4.46 11.97
N ASN A 44 -3.87 3.29 11.34
CA ASN A 44 -3.21 2.94 10.09
C ASN A 44 -3.60 3.89 8.93
N ALA A 45 -4.88 4.30 8.84
CA ALA A 45 -5.36 5.24 7.82
C ALA A 45 -4.80 6.64 8.09
N SER A 46 -4.81 7.08 9.34
CA SER A 46 -4.21 8.36 9.74
C SER A 46 -2.73 8.46 9.35
N ARG A 47 -1.96 7.39 9.59
CA ARG A 47 -0.55 7.32 9.15
C ARG A 47 -0.41 7.35 7.63
N LEU A 48 -1.27 6.63 6.91
CA LEU A 48 -1.23 6.61 5.45
C LEU A 48 -1.60 7.97 4.84
N CYS A 49 -2.56 8.72 5.38
CA CYS A 49 -2.85 10.09 4.92
C CYS A 49 -1.60 10.98 4.94
N THR A 50 -0.73 10.83 5.95
CA THR A 50 0.53 11.59 6.04
C THR A 50 1.58 11.10 5.05
N LEU A 51 1.68 9.79 4.83
CA LEU A 51 2.77 9.19 4.04
C LEU A 51 2.49 9.19 2.54
N LEU A 52 1.26 8.85 2.13
CA LEU A 52 0.87 8.61 0.74
C LEU A 52 1.23 9.76 -0.22
N PRO A 53 1.09 11.06 0.14
CA PRO A 53 1.49 12.15 -0.77
C PRO A 53 2.96 12.08 -1.20
N SER A 54 3.83 11.51 -0.35
CA SER A 54 5.26 11.40 -0.61
C SER A 54 5.70 10.06 -1.19
N ILE A 55 4.85 9.03 -1.15
CA ILE A 55 5.18 7.69 -1.63
C ILE A 55 5.12 7.67 -3.16
N GLU A 56 6.12 7.05 -3.80
CA GLU A 56 6.13 6.82 -5.25
C GLU A 56 6.16 5.34 -5.64
N TYR A 57 6.60 4.49 -4.72
CA TYR A 57 6.72 3.05 -4.94
C TYR A 57 6.36 2.29 -3.68
N ILE A 58 5.65 1.18 -3.85
CA ILE A 58 5.31 0.22 -2.82
C ILE A 58 5.74 -1.16 -3.30
N ARG A 59 6.38 -1.92 -2.40
CA ARG A 59 6.67 -3.33 -2.57
C ARG A 59 5.98 -4.15 -1.50
N ILE A 60 5.36 -5.24 -1.93
CA ILE A 60 4.70 -6.22 -1.09
C ILE A 60 5.27 -7.59 -1.46
N ASN A 61 5.91 -8.24 -0.50
CA ASN A 61 6.44 -9.59 -0.66
C ASN A 61 5.64 -10.56 0.21
N GLN A 62 4.72 -11.30 -0.42
CA GLN A 62 3.86 -12.25 0.28
C GLN A 62 4.67 -13.38 0.94
N ASP A 63 5.75 -13.83 0.30
CA ASP A 63 6.61 -14.90 0.82
C ASP A 63 7.25 -14.51 2.15
N ILE A 64 7.54 -13.22 2.34
CA ILE A 64 8.04 -12.70 3.63
C ILE A 64 6.87 -12.49 4.59
N ILE A 65 5.77 -11.89 4.15
CA ILE A 65 4.62 -11.56 5.00
C ILE A 65 4.02 -12.81 5.66
N ASP A 66 3.98 -13.93 4.95
CA ASP A 66 3.48 -15.22 5.48
C ASP A 66 4.29 -15.74 6.69
N THR A 67 5.50 -15.22 6.90
CA THR A 67 6.37 -15.55 8.05
C THR A 67 6.23 -14.58 9.22
N GLN A 68 5.43 -13.51 9.07
CA GLN A 68 5.33 -12.41 10.04
C GLN A 68 3.97 -12.38 10.74
N THR A 69 3.94 -11.95 11.99
CA THR A 69 2.69 -11.78 12.75
C THR A 69 1.82 -10.63 12.23
N ASN A 70 2.46 -9.58 11.72
CA ASN A 70 1.78 -8.38 11.23
C ASN A 70 2.19 -8.13 9.77
N PRO A 71 1.24 -7.86 8.87
CA PRO A 71 1.56 -7.50 7.52
C PRO A 71 2.21 -6.11 7.47
N PHE A 72 2.97 -5.87 6.42
CA PHE A 72 3.66 -4.61 6.20
C PHE A 72 3.84 -4.35 4.71
N ILE A 73 4.09 -3.09 4.38
CA ILE A 73 4.59 -2.70 3.05
C ILE A 73 6.02 -2.17 3.17
N GLU A 74 6.80 -2.36 2.12
CA GLU A 74 8.02 -1.61 1.86
C GLU A 74 7.69 -0.45 0.91
N TYR A 75 8.30 0.72 1.10
CA TYR A 75 8.02 1.88 0.26
C TYR A 75 9.22 2.81 0.11
N HIS A 76 9.24 3.54 -1.01
CA HIS A 76 10.18 4.63 -1.28
C HIS A 76 9.40 5.93 -1.45
N THR A 77 10.06 7.04 -1.12
CA THR A 77 9.48 8.38 -1.21
C THR A 77 10.13 9.15 -2.34
N ILE A 78 9.43 10.15 -2.87
CA ILE A 78 9.93 10.98 -3.98
C ILE A 78 11.30 11.57 -3.62
N GLY A 79 12.31 11.23 -4.42
CA GLY A 79 13.69 11.71 -4.23
C GLY A 79 14.49 11.03 -3.12
N ASP A 80 13.98 9.92 -2.55
CA ASP A 80 14.67 9.10 -1.57
C ASP A 80 14.38 7.61 -1.82
N ASP A 81 15.36 6.96 -2.45
CA ASP A 81 15.34 5.54 -2.80
C ASP A 81 15.61 4.61 -1.60
N THR A 82 15.79 5.15 -0.39
CA THR A 82 16.02 4.33 0.81
C THR A 82 14.74 3.58 1.17
N PRO A 83 14.75 2.23 1.19
CA PRO A 83 13.56 1.44 1.55
C PRO A 83 13.12 1.70 2.97
N LYS A 84 11.84 2.07 3.14
CA LYS A 84 11.17 2.24 4.43
C LYS A 84 10.10 1.17 4.61
N CYS A 85 9.80 0.82 5.86
CA CYS A 85 8.81 -0.21 6.18
C CYS A 85 7.66 0.38 6.99
N LEU A 86 6.42 0.12 6.56
CA LEU A 86 5.21 0.44 7.30
C LEU A 86 4.51 -0.86 7.72
N LYS A 87 4.63 -1.19 9.01
CA LYS A 87 3.89 -2.31 9.63
C LYS A 87 2.48 -1.90 10.00
N PHE A 88 1.50 -2.74 9.66
CA PHE A 88 0.10 -2.55 10.01
C PHE A 88 -0.26 -3.32 11.28
N LYS A 89 -1.08 -2.72 12.14
CA LYS A 89 -1.64 -3.44 13.29
C LYS A 89 -2.66 -4.49 12.82
N HIS A 90 -2.49 -5.74 13.24
CA HIS A 90 -3.36 -6.88 12.86
C HIS A 90 -4.86 -6.65 13.09
N ARG A 91 -5.25 -5.86 14.09
CA ARG A 91 -6.67 -5.58 14.40
C ARG A 91 -7.39 -4.72 13.36
N TYR A 92 -6.66 -4.03 12.48
CA TYR A 92 -7.23 -3.10 11.50
C TYR A 92 -7.00 -3.62 10.07
N THR A 93 -7.76 -4.65 9.71
CA THR A 93 -7.56 -5.45 8.49
C THR A 93 -8.00 -4.75 7.21
N ILE A 94 -8.93 -3.78 7.26
CA ILE A 94 -9.54 -3.19 6.06
C ILE A 94 -8.50 -2.55 5.11
N ILE A 95 -7.49 -1.89 5.67
CA ILE A 95 -6.41 -1.29 4.90
C ILE A 95 -5.51 -2.35 4.28
N TRP A 96 -5.25 -3.44 5.00
CA TRP A 96 -4.52 -4.57 4.44
C TRP A 96 -5.31 -5.23 3.31
N SER A 97 -6.62 -5.39 3.46
CA SER A 97 -7.50 -5.90 2.40
C SER A 97 -7.48 -5.04 1.14
N PHE A 98 -7.33 -3.72 1.26
CA PHE A 98 -7.09 -2.84 0.12
C PHE A 98 -5.80 -3.23 -0.63
N PHE A 99 -4.68 -3.39 0.09
CA PHE A 99 -3.42 -3.80 -0.54
C PHE A 99 -3.51 -5.18 -1.19
N VAL A 100 -4.16 -6.14 -0.54
CA VAL A 100 -4.41 -7.48 -1.11
C VAL A 100 -5.19 -7.37 -2.42
N HIS A 101 -6.22 -6.51 -2.48
CA HIS A 101 -6.97 -6.28 -3.71
C HIS A 101 -6.06 -5.75 -4.84
N GLN A 102 -5.21 -4.76 -4.57
CA GLN A 102 -4.26 -4.22 -5.55
C GLN A 102 -3.24 -5.27 -6.03
N CYS A 103 -2.78 -6.15 -5.14
CA CYS A 103 -1.90 -7.27 -5.50
C CYS A 103 -2.60 -8.27 -6.44
N GLU A 104 -3.87 -8.60 -6.18
CA GLU A 104 -4.64 -9.48 -7.05
C GLU A 104 -4.92 -8.84 -8.42
N GLU A 105 -5.18 -7.53 -8.48
CA GLU A 105 -5.28 -6.80 -9.75
C GLU A 105 -3.96 -6.84 -10.53
N ALA A 106 -2.82 -6.64 -9.87
CA ALA A 106 -1.50 -6.74 -10.51
C ALA A 106 -1.25 -8.14 -11.11
N LYS A 107 -1.65 -9.20 -10.40
CA LYS A 107 -1.56 -10.59 -10.92
C LYS A 107 -2.44 -10.80 -12.15
N GLN A 108 -3.66 -10.28 -12.14
CA GLN A 108 -4.61 -10.43 -13.24
C GLN A 108 -4.14 -9.71 -14.51
N ASN A 109 -3.54 -8.52 -14.36
CA ASN A 109 -3.02 -7.72 -15.46
C ASN A 109 -1.67 -8.24 -16.01
N SER A 110 -1.00 -9.14 -15.29
CA SER A 110 0.27 -9.76 -15.70
C SER A 110 0.09 -11.10 -16.43
N LYS A 111 -1.15 -11.57 -16.62
CA LYS A 111 -1.49 -12.78 -17.38
C LYS A 111 -1.81 -12.45 -18.82
#